data_AF-A0A9P9UEA0-F1
#
_entry.id   AF-A0A9P9UEA0-F1
#
_cell.length_a   1.000
_cell.length_b   1.000
_cell.length_c   1.000
_cell.angle_alpha   90.00
_cell.angle_beta   90.00
_cell.angle_gamma   90.00
#
_symmetry.space_group_name_H-M   'P 1'
#
loop_
_entity.id
_entity.type
_entity.pdbx_description
1 polymer ?
#
loop_
_entity_poly.entity_id
_entity_poly.type
_entity_poly.pdbx_seq_one_letter_code
_entity_poly.pdbx_strand_id
1 'polypeptide(L)'
;MATTTKATPTTTVQPLTRGPIHCHNEADYPNHDDVNPKDQDHFSEDFMDVDAKVDTIGPNDKPFVLRGFDNYGVLYVYRAEWVEGCVTTVSKQNFHYPLGESSEVTAYMLVRENYVFCNNGGTGGWTQAGCLKYTFYCGSWST
;
A
#
# COMPACT_ATOMS: atom_id res chain seq x y z
N MET A 1 30.80 40.25 3.50
CA MET A 1 30.55 38.80 3.37
C MET A 1 29.27 38.50 4.11
N ALA A 2 28.23 38.04 3.41
CA ALA A 2 26.95 37.71 4.02
C ALA A 2 26.95 36.22 4.40
N THR A 3 26.84 35.94 5.69
CA THR A 3 26.75 34.57 6.21
C THR A 3 25.30 34.09 6.03
N THR A 4 25.05 33.27 5.02
CA THR A 4 23.74 32.65 4.82
C THR A 4 23.61 31.47 5.78
N THR A 5 22.82 31.63 6.84
CA THR A 5 22.40 30.52 7.71
C THR A 5 21.51 29.58 6.89
N LYS A 6 22.00 28.36 6.60
CA LYS A 6 21.20 27.29 6.00
C LYS A 6 20.10 26.90 6.98
N ALA A 7 18.84 27.15 6.62
CA ALA A 7 17.70 26.69 7.41
C ALA A 7 17.77 25.17 7.54
N THR A 8 17.77 24.65 8.77
CA THR A 8 17.57 23.23 9.03
C THR A 8 16.18 22.87 8.52
N PRO A 9 16.01 21.88 7.62
CA PRO A 9 14.69 21.43 7.23
C PRO A 9 14.00 20.89 8.48
N THR A 10 12.90 21.53 8.88
CA THR A 10 12.03 20.98 9.91
C THR A 10 11.42 19.71 9.33
N THR A 11 11.93 18.55 9.74
CA THR A 11 11.34 17.27 9.36
C THR A 11 9.92 17.22 9.91
N THR A 12 8.93 17.33 9.02
CA THR A 12 7.53 17.13 9.40
C THR A 12 7.35 15.67 9.79
N VAL A 13 6.99 15.43 11.06
CA VAL A 13 6.71 14.08 11.56
C VAL A 13 5.33 13.66 11.07
N GLN A 14 5.28 12.59 10.28
CA GLN A 14 4.06 11.97 9.79
C GLN A 14 3.32 11.31 10.97
N PRO A 15 2.06 11.70 11.25
CA PRO A 15 1.28 11.07 12.31
C PRO A 15 0.94 9.61 11.98
N LEU A 16 0.81 8.77 13.01
CA LEU A 16 0.31 7.40 12.89
C LEU A 16 -1.21 7.41 12.73
N THR A 17 -1.67 7.91 11.59
CA THR A 17 -3.07 7.92 11.18
C THR A 17 -3.20 7.41 9.75
N ARG A 18 -4.40 6.97 9.40
CA ARG A 18 -4.76 6.61 8.04
C ARG A 18 -4.99 7.89 7.22
N GLY A 19 -4.36 7.98 6.06
CA GLY A 19 -4.59 9.02 5.06
C GLY A 19 -5.78 8.73 4.14
N PRO A 20 -6.07 9.62 3.19
CA PRO A 20 -7.12 9.39 2.21
C PRO A 20 -6.75 8.27 1.23
N ILE A 21 -7.76 7.71 0.57
CA ILE A 21 -7.60 6.78 -0.54
C ILE A 21 -7.25 7.59 -1.80
N HIS A 22 -6.27 7.10 -2.55
CA HIS A 22 -5.84 7.65 -3.83
C HIS A 22 -6.03 6.61 -4.94
N CYS A 23 -7.02 6.83 -5.80
CA CYS A 23 -7.29 5.92 -6.91
C CYS A 23 -6.29 6.08 -8.04
N HIS A 24 -5.92 4.97 -8.65
CA HIS A 24 -5.15 4.97 -9.88
C HIS A 24 -5.97 5.50 -11.06
N ASN A 25 -5.28 6.03 -12.06
CA ASN A 25 -5.89 6.34 -13.34
C ASN A 25 -5.93 5.06 -14.17
N GLU A 26 -7.12 4.66 -14.61
CA GLU A 26 -7.35 3.44 -15.40
C GLU A 26 -6.50 3.40 -16.67
N ALA A 27 -6.26 4.57 -17.29
CA ALA A 27 -5.44 4.67 -18.50
C ALA A 27 -3.96 4.27 -18.32
N ASP A 28 -3.45 4.28 -17.08
CA ASP A 28 -2.07 3.87 -16.77
C ASP A 28 -1.93 2.34 -16.70
N TYR A 29 -3.06 1.61 -16.72
CA TYR A 29 -3.14 0.16 -16.60
C TYR A 29 -3.92 -0.43 -17.78
N PRO A 30 -3.46 -0.22 -19.03
CA PRO A 30 -4.18 -0.69 -20.19
C PRO A 30 -4.20 -2.22 -20.26
N ASN A 31 -5.30 -2.77 -20.81
CA ASN A 31 -5.47 -4.19 -21.09
C ASN A 31 -5.54 -5.10 -19.85
N HIS A 32 -6.15 -4.68 -18.74
CA HIS A 32 -6.57 -5.64 -17.71
C HIS A 32 -8.00 -6.13 -18.01
N ASP A 33 -8.28 -7.41 -17.78
CA ASP A 33 -9.67 -7.86 -17.71
C ASP A 33 -10.31 -7.38 -16.40
N ASP A 34 -11.63 -7.58 -16.27
CA ASP A 34 -12.38 -7.20 -15.07
C ASP A 34 -11.86 -7.96 -13.84
N VAL A 35 -11.54 -7.21 -12.80
CA VAL A 35 -11.13 -7.78 -11.50
C VAL A 35 -12.32 -8.45 -10.84
N ASN A 36 -12.23 -9.77 -10.62
CA ASN A 36 -13.21 -10.49 -9.82
C ASN A 36 -13.20 -10.00 -8.35
N PRO A 37 -14.32 -9.45 -7.83
CA PRO A 37 -14.38 -8.93 -6.47
C PRO A 37 -14.13 -9.96 -5.37
N LYS A 38 -14.43 -11.25 -5.62
CA LYS A 38 -14.23 -12.34 -4.66
C LYS A 38 -12.77 -12.74 -4.58
N ASP A 39 -12.09 -12.85 -5.72
CA ASP A 39 -10.66 -13.16 -5.76
C ASP A 39 -9.86 -12.00 -5.16
N GLN A 40 -10.29 -10.75 -5.40
CA GLN A 40 -9.67 -9.57 -4.78
C GLN A 40 -9.79 -9.59 -3.25
N ASP A 41 -10.94 -10.04 -2.72
CA ASP A 41 -11.19 -10.20 -1.28
C ASP A 41 -10.27 -11.26 -0.69
N HIS A 42 -10.27 -12.45 -1.29
CA HIS A 42 -9.48 -13.59 -0.85
C HIS A 42 -7.98 -13.29 -0.84
N PHE A 43 -7.45 -12.69 -1.92
CA PHE A 43 -6.04 -12.32 -1.96
C PHE A 43 -5.70 -11.13 -1.04
N SER A 44 -6.69 -10.33 -0.62
CA SER A 44 -6.48 -9.33 0.44
C SER A 44 -6.30 -10.01 1.80
N GLU A 45 -7.02 -11.10 2.07
CA GLU A 45 -6.83 -11.93 3.27
C GLU A 45 -5.43 -12.58 3.24
N ASP A 46 -5.05 -13.20 2.11
CA ASP A 46 -3.71 -13.78 1.94
C ASP A 46 -2.59 -12.76 2.13
N PHE A 47 -2.82 -11.51 1.68
CA PHE A 47 -1.86 -10.42 1.87
C PHE A 47 -1.67 -10.06 3.33
N MET A 48 -2.76 -10.04 4.11
CA MET A 48 -2.72 -9.80 5.55
C MET A 48 -2.13 -11.00 6.29
N ASP A 49 -2.42 -12.22 5.90
CA ASP A 49 -2.04 -13.44 6.62
C ASP A 49 -0.68 -14.00 6.20
N VAL A 50 0.12 -13.23 5.43
CA VAL A 50 1.43 -13.72 5.00
C VAL A 50 2.31 -14.06 6.22
N ASP A 51 2.71 -15.33 6.30
CA ASP A 51 3.41 -15.92 7.43
C ASP A 51 4.72 -15.16 7.77
N ALA A 52 4.85 -14.68 9.02
CA ALA A 52 5.98 -14.20 9.86
C ALA A 52 7.27 -13.60 9.23
N LYS A 53 7.36 -13.47 7.91
CA LYS A 53 8.56 -13.02 7.18
C LYS A 53 8.61 -11.50 7.06
N VAL A 54 7.50 -10.81 7.31
CA VAL A 54 7.40 -9.35 7.28
C VAL A 54 6.55 -8.86 8.46
N ASP A 55 7.09 -8.95 9.69
CA ASP A 55 6.39 -8.38 10.85
C ASP A 55 6.37 -6.85 10.80
N THR A 56 7.48 -6.24 10.37
CA THR A 56 7.63 -4.78 10.33
C THR A 56 8.36 -4.33 9.08
N ILE A 57 8.01 -3.12 8.62
CA ILE A 57 8.66 -2.45 7.49
C ILE A 57 9.16 -1.08 7.97
N GLY A 58 10.41 -0.77 7.64
CA GLY A 58 11.07 0.50 7.91
C GLY A 58 11.68 1.14 6.66
N PRO A 59 12.32 2.31 6.80
CA PRO A 59 12.83 3.11 5.68
C PRO A 59 13.82 2.41 4.74
N ASN A 60 14.55 1.41 5.24
CA ASN A 60 15.60 0.71 4.49
C ASN A 60 15.16 -0.71 4.07
N ASP A 61 13.94 -1.11 4.42
CA ASP A 61 13.43 -2.43 4.08
C ASP A 61 12.90 -2.44 2.65
N LYS A 62 12.99 -3.59 1.98
CA LYS A 62 12.40 -3.74 0.65
C LYS A 62 10.86 -3.76 0.77
N PRO A 63 10.15 -3.26 -0.26
CA PRO A 63 8.72 -3.42 -0.34
C PRO A 63 8.32 -4.89 -0.26
N PHE A 64 7.29 -5.19 0.52
CA PHE A 64 6.61 -6.48 0.45
C PHE A 64 5.65 -6.46 -0.74
N VAL A 65 5.68 -7.51 -1.56
CA VAL A 65 4.83 -7.63 -2.75
C VAL A 65 4.27 -9.04 -2.83
N LEU A 66 2.94 -9.14 -2.81
CA LEU A 66 2.21 -10.36 -3.14
C LEU A 66 1.66 -10.25 -4.57
N ARG A 67 1.75 -11.33 -5.33
CA ARG A 67 1.18 -11.45 -6.67
C ARG A 67 0.29 -12.69 -6.71
N GLY A 68 -0.94 -12.51 -7.15
CA GLY A 68 -1.92 -13.58 -7.40
C GLY A 68 -2.40 -13.54 -8.83
N PHE A 69 -2.84 -14.68 -9.35
CA PHE A 69 -3.52 -14.79 -10.64
C PHE A 69 -4.86 -15.48 -10.44
N ASP A 70 -5.89 -15.02 -11.14
CA ASP A 70 -7.13 -15.77 -11.24
C ASP A 70 -7.07 -16.83 -12.36
N ASN A 71 -8.16 -17.59 -12.52
CA ASN A 71 -8.26 -18.63 -13.55
C ASN A 71 -8.34 -18.09 -15.00
N TYR A 72 -8.47 -16.77 -15.17
CA TYR A 72 -8.50 -16.09 -16.46
C TYR A 72 -7.16 -15.42 -16.81
N GLY A 73 -6.19 -15.44 -15.89
CA GLY A 73 -4.86 -14.88 -16.07
C GLY A 73 -4.76 -13.41 -15.68
N VAL A 74 -5.75 -12.86 -14.98
CA VAL A 74 -5.70 -11.50 -14.43
C VAL A 74 -4.69 -11.46 -13.30
N LEU A 75 -3.75 -10.51 -13.35
CA LEU A 75 -2.75 -10.33 -12.31
C LEU A 75 -3.27 -9.38 -11.24
N TYR A 76 -3.17 -9.82 -9.98
CA TYR A 76 -3.48 -9.05 -8.79
C TYR A 76 -2.18 -8.72 -8.08
N VAL A 77 -1.89 -7.44 -7.85
CA VAL A 77 -0.68 -7.02 -7.15
C VAL A 77 -1.04 -6.25 -5.89
N TYR A 78 -0.51 -6.74 -4.77
CA TYR A 78 -0.63 -6.12 -3.46
C TYR A 78 0.76 -5.74 -2.97
N ARG A 79 0.89 -4.53 -2.43
CA ARG A 79 2.20 -4.00 -2.06
C ARG A 79 2.12 -3.16 -0.81
N ALA A 80 3.09 -3.35 0.09
CA ALA A 80 3.36 -2.46 1.20
C ALA A 80 4.81 -1.97 1.15
N GLU A 81 5.01 -0.67 1.35
CA GLU A 81 6.34 -0.06 1.39
C GLU A 81 6.41 1.06 2.40
N TRP A 82 7.61 1.34 2.90
CA TRP A 82 7.89 2.59 3.57
C TRP A 82 7.99 3.72 2.54
N VAL A 83 7.25 4.81 2.74
CA VAL A 83 7.30 5.98 1.86
C VAL A 83 8.65 6.66 2.00
N GLU A 84 9.36 6.85 0.89
CA GLU A 84 10.68 7.48 0.87
C GLU A 84 10.66 8.86 1.54
N GLY A 85 11.62 9.10 2.43
CA GLY A 85 11.72 10.34 3.19
C GLY A 85 10.66 10.51 4.30
N CYS A 86 9.73 9.57 4.47
CA CYS A 86 8.76 9.63 5.54
C CYS A 86 9.41 9.35 6.90
N VAL A 87 9.12 10.22 7.86
CA VAL A 87 9.57 10.12 9.25
C VAL A 87 8.36 10.14 10.15
N THR A 88 8.23 9.17 11.04
CA THR A 88 7.15 9.10 12.03
C THR A 88 7.75 8.90 13.43
N THR A 89 6.90 8.72 14.45
CA THR A 89 7.33 8.55 15.85
C THR A 89 7.98 7.18 16.13
N VAL A 90 7.85 6.24 15.19
CA VAL A 90 8.42 4.89 15.26
C VAL A 90 9.43 4.67 14.13
N SER A 91 10.45 3.83 14.37
CA SER A 91 11.49 3.52 13.38
C SER A 91 11.06 2.51 12.32
N LYS A 92 10.08 1.66 12.65
CA LYS A 92 9.40 0.73 11.76
C LYS A 92 7.93 0.64 12.18
N GLN A 93 7.07 0.25 11.25
CA GLN A 93 5.65 -0.01 11.52
C GLN A 93 5.34 -1.48 11.29
N ASN A 94 4.39 -2.01 12.06
CA ASN A 94 3.86 -3.34 11.86
C ASN A 94 3.15 -3.40 10.50
N PHE A 95 3.49 -4.40 9.68
CA PHE A 95 2.92 -4.55 8.35
C PHE A 95 1.42 -4.89 8.41
N HIS A 96 1.04 -5.79 9.30
CA HIS A 96 -0.34 -6.25 9.48
C HIS A 96 -1.22 -5.17 10.10
N TYR A 97 -0.67 -4.41 11.05
CA TYR A 97 -1.34 -3.38 11.84
C TYR A 97 -0.54 -2.06 11.83
N PRO A 98 -0.57 -1.29 10.73
CA PRO A 98 0.29 -0.10 10.55
C PRO A 98 0.08 0.97 11.63
N LEU A 99 -1.10 1.02 12.25
CA LEU A 99 -1.45 1.99 13.28
C LEU A 99 -1.47 1.38 14.69
N GLY A 100 -0.94 0.16 14.86
CA GLY A 100 -0.93 -0.60 16.11
C GLY A 100 -2.03 -1.67 16.19
N GLU A 101 -1.79 -2.72 16.95
CA GLU A 101 -2.64 -3.94 17.02
C GLU A 101 -4.07 -3.70 17.52
N SER A 102 -4.30 -2.61 18.26
CA SER A 102 -5.64 -2.23 18.72
C SER A 102 -6.44 -1.44 17.67
N SER A 103 -5.84 -1.13 16.51
CA SER A 103 -6.50 -0.40 15.43
C SER A 103 -7.30 -1.33 14.54
N GLU A 104 -8.47 -0.87 14.08
CA GLU A 104 -9.25 -1.56 13.03
C GLU A 104 -8.59 -1.43 11.64
N VAL A 105 -7.58 -0.55 11.50
CA VAL A 105 -6.85 -0.34 10.25
C VAL A 105 -5.82 -1.45 10.06
N THR A 106 -6.17 -2.46 9.26
CA THR A 106 -5.30 -3.60 8.91
C THR A 106 -4.77 -3.51 7.47
N ALA A 107 -3.74 -4.32 7.16
CA ALA A 107 -3.25 -4.47 5.79
C ALA A 107 -4.36 -4.90 4.83
N TYR A 108 -5.16 -5.91 5.22
CA TYR A 108 -6.35 -6.38 4.51
C TYR A 108 -7.29 -5.22 4.19
N MET A 109 -7.70 -4.48 5.22
CA MET A 109 -8.68 -3.40 5.09
C MET A 109 -8.17 -2.33 4.11
N LEU A 110 -6.90 -1.95 4.22
CA LEU A 110 -6.32 -0.91 3.35
C LEU A 110 -6.34 -1.32 1.87
N VAL A 111 -5.87 -2.54 1.53
CA VAL A 111 -5.83 -2.97 0.13
C VAL A 111 -7.22 -3.31 -0.42
N ARG A 112 -8.14 -3.81 0.41
CA ARG A 112 -9.53 -4.06 0.03
C ARG A 112 -10.27 -2.77 -0.25
N GLU A 113 -10.12 -1.77 0.60
CA GLU A 113 -10.76 -0.47 0.44
C GLU A 113 -10.20 0.31 -0.76
N ASN A 114 -8.90 0.17 -1.05
CA ASN A 114 -8.30 0.72 -2.27
C ASN A 114 -8.92 0.16 -3.55
N TYR A 115 -9.49 -1.05 -3.51
CA TYR A 115 -10.28 -1.60 -4.61
C TYR A 115 -11.73 -1.12 -4.55
N VAL A 116 -12.43 -1.36 -3.44
CA VAL A 116 -13.88 -1.13 -3.32
C VAL A 116 -14.26 0.35 -3.53
N PHE A 117 -13.45 1.28 -3.03
CA PHE A 117 -13.77 2.70 -3.11
C PHE A 117 -13.17 3.40 -4.34
N CYS A 118 -12.41 2.67 -5.16
CA CYS A 118 -11.92 3.15 -6.44
C CYS A 118 -12.75 2.57 -7.58
N ASN A 119 -13.71 3.36 -8.05
CA ASN A 119 -14.53 3.01 -9.22
C ASN A 119 -13.78 3.32 -10.52
N ASN A 120 -12.71 2.58 -10.78
CA ASN A 120 -11.80 2.78 -11.91
C ASN A 120 -11.56 1.48 -12.68
N GLY A 121 -12.63 0.75 -13.01
CA GLY A 121 -12.52 -0.51 -13.77
C GLY A 121 -11.83 -1.66 -13.00
N GLY A 122 -11.54 -1.49 -11.71
CA GLY A 122 -10.82 -2.47 -10.90
C GLY A 122 -9.32 -2.22 -10.81
N THR A 123 -8.79 -1.15 -11.43
CA THR A 123 -7.38 -0.77 -11.34
C THR A 123 -6.92 -0.49 -9.90
N GLY A 124 -7.84 -0.11 -9.00
CA GLY A 124 -7.54 0.03 -7.58
C GLY A 124 -6.86 1.35 -7.21
N GLY A 125 -5.99 1.32 -6.21
CA GLY A 125 -5.43 2.53 -5.63
C GLY A 125 -4.46 2.26 -4.49
N TRP A 126 -4.17 3.33 -3.75
CA TRP A 126 -3.31 3.25 -2.57
C TRP A 126 -3.79 4.11 -1.42
N THR A 127 -3.40 3.72 -0.22
CA THR A 127 -3.61 4.48 1.03
C THR A 127 -2.33 4.44 1.84
N GLN A 128 -1.98 5.56 2.45
CA GLN A 128 -0.88 5.64 3.42
C GLN A 128 -1.41 5.59 4.85
N ALA A 129 -0.79 4.79 5.72
CA ALA A 129 -1.08 4.69 7.15
C ALA A 129 0.23 4.87 7.92
N GLY A 130 0.38 6.01 8.60
CA GLY A 130 1.71 6.45 9.07
C GLY A 130 2.65 6.67 7.88
N CYS A 131 3.79 5.99 7.88
CA CYS A 131 4.75 5.94 6.78
C CYS A 131 4.65 4.70 5.88
N LEU A 132 3.72 3.78 6.14
CA LEU A 132 3.48 2.65 5.23
C LEU A 132 2.44 2.99 4.19
N LYS A 133 2.76 2.77 2.92
CA LYS A 133 1.83 2.87 1.80
C LYS A 133 1.42 1.48 1.35
N TYR A 134 0.12 1.25 1.32
CA TYR A 134 -0.52 0.03 0.87
C TYR A 134 -1.14 0.29 -0.49
N THR A 135 -0.78 -0.50 -1.48
CA THR A 135 -1.22 -0.34 -2.88
C THR A 135 -1.85 -1.64 -3.33
N PHE A 136 -2.99 -1.54 -3.99
CA PHE A 136 -3.58 -2.60 -4.80
C PHE A 136 -3.69 -2.10 -6.24
N TYR A 137 -3.24 -2.92 -7.19
CA TYR A 137 -3.57 -2.72 -8.59
C TYR A 137 -3.71 -4.05 -9.32
N CYS A 138 -4.55 -4.04 -10.35
CA CYS A 138 -4.59 -5.11 -11.34
C CYS A 138 -3.66 -4.79 -12.51
N GLY A 139 -3.22 -5.83 -13.20
CA GLY A 139 -2.54 -5.71 -14.49
C GLY A 139 -2.85 -6.91 -15.36
N SER A 140 -2.41 -6.85 -16.61
CA SER A 140 -2.28 -8.05 -17.45
C SER A 140 -0.85 -8.53 -17.47
N TRP A 141 -0.69 -9.85 -17.59
CA TRP A 141 0.57 -10.42 -18.01
C TRP A 141 0.70 -10.23 -19.53
N SER A 142 1.40 -9.18 -19.98
CA SER A 142 1.73 -9.07 -21.40
C SER A 142 2.79 -10.13 -21.73
N THR A 143 2.44 -11.04 -22.64
CA THR A 143 3.38 -11.95 -23.32
C THR A 143 4.37 -11.19 -24.19
#